data_AF-A0A532AMN2-F1
#
_entry.id   AF-A0A532AMN2-F1
#
_cell.length_a   1.000
_cell.length_b   1.000
_cell.length_c   1.000
_cell.angle_alpha   90.00
_cell.angle_beta   90.00
_cell.angle_gamma   90.00
#
_symmetry.space_group_name_H-M   'P 1'
#
loop_
_entity.id
_entity.type
_entity.pdbx_description
1 polymer ?
#
loop_
_entity_poly.entity_id
_entity_poly.type
_entity_poly.pdbx_seq_one_letter_code
_entity_poly.pdbx_strand_id
1 'polypeptide(L)'
;KDLFGTEGVHTQACSHVLDGFKPRYESTITANLWADGAVMLGKLNMDEFAMGSSNETSYYGPVINPWRRSRLDTVVMPTTHQGEGGFVSAGGTRTARTLDNAQLVPGGSSGGSASAVSAFLCAGATATDTGGSIRQPAAFTGTV
;
A
#
# COMPACT_ATOMS: atom_id res chain seq x y z
N LYS A 1 3.52 -8.67 9.36
CA LYS A 1 3.95 -7.31 9.78
C LYS A 1 5.08 -7.37 10.82
N ASP A 2 6.03 -6.44 10.81
CA ASP A 2 7.17 -6.40 11.76
C ASP A 2 6.83 -5.96 13.20
N LEU A 3 5.64 -6.31 13.69
CA LEU A 3 5.18 -6.01 15.05
C LEU A 3 4.84 -7.27 15.87
N PHE A 4 4.71 -8.40 15.19
CA PHE A 4 4.49 -9.68 15.83
C PHE A 4 5.83 -10.29 16.21
N GLY A 5 5.97 -10.60 17.50
CA GLY A 5 7.14 -11.32 17.99
C GLY A 5 7.18 -12.71 17.38
N THR A 6 8.30 -13.05 16.76
CA THR A 6 8.57 -14.38 16.22
C THR A 6 9.86 -14.89 16.82
N GLU A 7 9.85 -16.06 17.44
CA GLU A 7 10.93 -16.53 18.27
C GLU A 7 12.23 -16.67 17.47
N GLY A 8 13.29 -16.03 17.94
CA GLY A 8 14.59 -16.03 17.28
C GLY A 8 14.67 -15.21 15.98
N VAL A 9 13.55 -14.65 15.51
CA VAL A 9 13.48 -13.82 14.29
C VAL A 9 13.44 -12.35 14.66
N HIS A 10 14.19 -11.56 13.90
CA HIS A 10 14.30 -10.13 14.14
C HIS A 10 12.92 -9.44 14.08
N THR A 11 12.60 -8.64 15.10
CA THR A 11 11.31 -7.94 15.20
C THR A 11 11.56 -6.55 15.73
N GLN A 12 11.43 -5.52 14.90
CA GLN A 12 11.95 -4.20 15.25
C GLN A 12 10.92 -3.09 15.22
N ALA A 13 9.67 -3.42 14.87
CA ALA A 13 8.63 -2.43 14.63
C ALA A 13 9.06 -1.35 13.63
N CYS A 14 9.97 -1.72 12.70
CA CYS A 14 10.61 -0.80 11.77
C CYS A 14 11.28 0.41 12.43
N SER A 15 11.85 0.21 13.62
CA SER A 15 12.54 1.21 14.43
C SER A 15 13.96 0.77 14.75
N HIS A 16 14.91 1.72 14.67
CA HIS A 16 16.26 1.51 15.17
C HIS A 16 16.32 1.38 16.70
N VAL A 17 15.27 1.77 17.43
CA VAL A 17 15.18 1.57 18.90
C VAL A 17 15.23 0.08 19.25
N LEU A 18 14.75 -0.80 18.36
CA LEU A 18 14.72 -2.25 18.56
C LEU A 18 15.80 -2.98 17.75
N ASP A 19 16.90 -2.30 17.42
CA ASP A 19 18.07 -2.93 16.81
C ASP A 19 18.58 -4.14 17.61
N GLY A 20 18.81 -5.25 16.89
CA GLY A 20 19.15 -6.55 17.48
C GLY A 20 18.03 -7.29 18.22
N PHE A 21 16.82 -6.73 18.37
CA PHE A 21 15.76 -7.39 19.13
C PHE A 21 15.25 -8.66 18.43
N LYS A 22 15.52 -9.81 19.06
CA LYS A 22 15.02 -11.13 18.68
C LYS A 22 14.19 -11.67 19.84
N PRO A 23 12.85 -11.71 19.71
CA PRO A 23 11.98 -12.26 20.74
C PRO A 23 12.38 -13.67 21.16
N ARG A 24 12.22 -13.98 22.45
CA ARG A 24 12.37 -15.32 23.04
C ARG A 24 11.02 -16.00 23.26
N TYR A 25 10.02 -15.54 22.53
CA TYR A 25 8.64 -15.98 22.59
C TYR A 25 8.03 -15.84 21.20
N GLU A 26 7.02 -16.67 20.93
CA GLU A 26 6.22 -16.62 19.72
C GLU A 26 4.91 -15.89 20.00
N SER A 27 4.47 -15.02 19.08
CA SER A 27 3.14 -14.44 19.17
C SER A 27 2.07 -15.51 18.95
N THR A 28 0.90 -15.36 19.57
CA THR A 28 -0.17 -16.36 19.45
C THR A 28 -0.63 -16.56 18.01
N ILE A 29 -0.69 -15.49 17.21
CA ILE A 29 -1.13 -15.59 15.81
C ILE A 29 -0.13 -16.37 14.96
N THR A 30 1.17 -16.14 15.16
CA THR A 30 2.22 -16.86 14.42
C THR A 30 2.31 -18.32 14.89
N ALA A 31 2.18 -18.59 16.19
CA ALA A 31 2.10 -19.96 16.70
C ALA A 31 0.94 -20.75 16.05
N ASN A 32 -0.25 -20.14 15.92
CA ASN A 32 -1.40 -20.75 15.26
C ASN A 32 -1.12 -21.01 13.78
N LEU A 33 -0.55 -20.03 13.07
CA LEU A 33 -0.18 -20.19 11.67
C LEU A 33 0.81 -21.35 11.47
N TRP A 34 1.78 -21.53 12.37
CA TRP A 34 2.77 -22.60 12.25
C TRP A 34 2.14 -23.97 12.50
N ALA A 35 1.22 -24.04 13.47
CA ALA A 35 0.43 -25.25 13.73
C ALA A 35 -0.41 -25.68 12.52
N ASP A 36 -0.91 -24.72 11.75
CA ASP A 36 -1.68 -24.96 10.51
C ASP A 36 -0.78 -25.17 9.27
N GLY A 37 0.55 -25.24 9.45
CA GLY A 37 1.50 -25.53 8.38
C GLY A 37 1.86 -24.33 7.49
N ALA A 38 1.57 -23.10 7.92
CA ALA A 38 1.97 -21.91 7.18
C ALA A 38 3.50 -21.75 7.18
N VAL A 39 4.03 -21.25 6.06
CA VAL A 39 5.45 -20.95 5.90
C VAL A 39 5.66 -19.44 5.93
N MET A 40 6.57 -18.99 6.77
CA MET A 40 6.92 -17.58 6.87
C MET A 40 7.92 -17.19 5.77
N LEU A 41 7.55 -16.22 4.93
CA LEU A 41 8.43 -15.66 3.90
C LEU A 41 9.35 -14.55 4.43
N GLY A 42 8.88 -13.77 5.42
CA GLY A 42 9.66 -12.67 5.98
C GLY A 42 8.83 -11.71 6.83
N LYS A 43 9.51 -10.75 7.44
CA LYS A 43 8.89 -9.64 8.17
C LYS A 43 8.64 -8.49 7.19
N LEU A 44 7.44 -7.92 7.26
CA LEU A 44 6.99 -6.90 6.32
C LEU A 44 7.12 -5.51 6.97
N ASN A 45 7.67 -4.58 6.20
CA ASN A 45 7.89 -3.19 6.58
C ASN A 45 6.55 -2.50 6.95
N MET A 46 6.63 -1.46 7.79
CA MET A 46 5.49 -0.75 8.38
C MET A 46 5.90 0.65 8.84
N ASP A 47 4.94 1.54 9.10
CA ASP A 47 5.25 2.77 9.86
C ASP A 47 5.86 2.41 11.22
N GLU A 48 6.87 3.18 11.64
CA GLU A 48 7.62 2.93 12.87
C GLU A 48 6.68 2.82 14.09
N PHE A 49 6.80 1.75 14.88
CA PHE A 49 5.90 1.43 16.01
C PHE A 49 4.40 1.41 15.66
N ALA A 50 4.06 1.21 14.39
CA ALA A 50 2.71 1.31 13.84
C ALA A 50 2.09 2.72 13.92
N MET A 51 2.92 3.74 14.15
CA MET A 51 2.50 5.14 14.28
C MET A 51 2.63 5.86 12.93
N GLY A 52 1.63 5.67 12.09
CA GLY A 52 1.53 6.35 10.80
C GLY A 52 0.37 5.82 9.96
N SER A 53 0.09 6.52 8.86
CA SER A 53 -1.03 6.25 7.97
C SER A 53 -0.64 6.24 6.48
N SER A 54 0.61 6.51 6.13
CA SER A 54 1.10 6.49 4.75
C SER A 54 2.18 5.45 4.48
N ASN A 55 2.77 4.85 5.52
CA ASN A 55 3.93 3.96 5.44
C ASN A 55 5.22 4.61 4.96
N GLU A 56 5.38 5.89 5.29
CA GLU A 56 6.56 6.70 4.97
C GLU A 56 7.50 6.89 6.16
N THR A 57 7.07 6.55 7.38
CA THR A 57 7.83 6.83 8.62
C THR A 57 8.71 5.67 9.07
N SER A 58 8.84 4.60 8.28
CA SER A 58 9.72 3.48 8.60
C SER A 58 11.20 3.89 8.62
N TYR A 59 11.94 3.38 9.61
CA TYR A 59 13.40 3.50 9.63
C TYR A 59 14.07 2.88 8.39
N TYR A 60 13.47 1.82 7.81
CA TYR A 60 14.00 1.15 6.60
C TYR A 60 13.57 1.84 5.30
N GLY A 61 13.00 3.04 5.38
CA GLY A 61 12.49 3.78 4.25
C GLY A 61 11.04 3.42 3.88
N PRO A 62 10.41 4.25 3.04
CA PRO A 62 8.99 4.14 2.72
C PRO A 62 8.68 2.85 1.97
N VAL A 63 7.51 2.27 2.22
CA VAL A 63 7.02 1.14 1.43
C VAL A 63 6.54 1.61 0.06
N ILE A 64 6.85 0.83 -0.96
CA ILE A 64 6.39 1.06 -2.33
C ILE A 64 4.97 0.50 -2.49
N ASN A 65 4.04 1.33 -2.95
CA ASN A 65 2.77 0.85 -3.49
C ASN A 65 3.04 0.22 -4.87
N PRO A 66 2.62 -1.04 -5.13
CA PRO A 66 2.81 -1.69 -6.42
C PRO A 66 1.98 -1.04 -7.54
N TRP A 67 0.94 -0.27 -7.20
CA TRP A 67 0.16 0.49 -8.16
C TRP A 67 0.80 1.84 -8.49
N ARG A 68 0.53 2.31 -9.70
CA ARG A 68 0.93 3.64 -10.20
C ARG A 68 -0.31 4.47 -10.49
N ARG A 69 -0.20 5.79 -10.37
CA ARG A 69 -1.30 6.69 -10.69
C ARG A 69 -1.55 6.71 -12.21
N SER A 70 -2.82 6.62 -12.58
CA SER A 70 -3.36 7.06 -13.89
C SER A 70 -3.81 8.52 -13.79
N ARG A 71 -4.30 9.22 -14.81
CA ARG A 71 -4.93 10.54 -14.65
C ARG A 71 -6.03 10.64 -15.69
N LEU A 72 -7.17 11.22 -15.33
CA LEU A 72 -8.19 11.57 -16.31
C LEU A 72 -7.97 13.01 -16.71
N ASP A 73 -7.58 13.22 -17.97
CA ASP A 73 -7.48 14.54 -18.57
C ASP A 73 -8.78 14.79 -19.34
N THR A 74 -9.59 15.73 -18.84
CA THR A 74 -10.84 16.12 -19.48
C THR A 74 -10.65 17.47 -20.15
N VAL A 75 -10.88 17.51 -21.45
CA VAL A 75 -10.80 18.73 -22.25
C VAL A 75 -12.19 19.09 -22.76
N VAL A 76 -12.61 20.32 -22.49
CA VAL A 76 -13.87 20.88 -23.00
C VAL A 76 -13.60 21.42 -24.41
N MET A 77 -14.28 20.85 -25.40
CA MET A 77 -14.24 21.32 -26.79
C MET A 77 -15.31 22.40 -26.97
N PRO A 78 -14.92 23.64 -27.33
CA PRO A 78 -15.89 24.68 -27.61
C PRO A 78 -16.67 24.37 -28.89
N THR A 79 -17.91 24.86 -28.97
CA THR A 79 -18.66 24.91 -30.22
C THR A 79 -17.96 25.88 -31.17
N THR A 80 -17.72 25.47 -32.43
CA THR A 80 -16.99 26.29 -33.41
C THR A 80 -17.79 26.49 -34.68
N HIS A 81 -17.66 27.66 -35.31
CA HIS A 81 -18.21 27.94 -36.63
C HIS A 81 -17.27 27.40 -37.71
N GLN A 82 -17.80 26.61 -38.64
CA GLN A 82 -17.07 26.07 -39.79
C GLN A 82 -17.24 27.03 -40.99
N GLY A 83 -16.34 28.01 -41.11
CA GLY A 83 -16.25 28.92 -42.26
C GLY A 83 -17.43 29.86 -42.47
N GLU A 84 -17.45 30.54 -43.62
CA GLU A 84 -18.47 31.57 -43.98
C GLU A 84 -19.87 31.01 -44.27
N GLY A 85 -20.02 29.67 -44.33
CA GLY A 85 -21.27 29.00 -44.67
C GLY A 85 -22.29 28.80 -43.53
N GLY A 86 -22.02 29.32 -42.33
CA GLY A 86 -23.00 29.35 -41.23
C GLY A 86 -23.27 28.03 -40.49
N PHE A 87 -22.54 26.94 -40.79
CA PHE A 87 -22.70 25.67 -40.07
C PHE A 87 -21.88 25.66 -38.76
N VAL A 88 -22.51 25.24 -37.66
CA VAL A 88 -21.88 25.10 -36.33
C VAL A 88 -21.50 23.64 -36.05
N SER A 89 -20.26 23.42 -35.61
CA SER A 89 -19.84 22.14 -35.03
C SER A 89 -20.13 22.16 -33.53
N ALA A 90 -21.02 21.27 -33.06
CA ALA A 90 -21.36 21.16 -31.65
C ALA A 90 -20.11 20.85 -30.80
N GLY A 91 -19.95 21.59 -29.70
CA GLY A 91 -18.94 21.30 -28.68
C GLY A 91 -19.24 20.02 -27.89
N GLY A 92 -18.33 19.67 -26.97
CA GLY A 92 -18.49 18.49 -26.12
C GLY A 92 -17.30 18.29 -25.18
N THR A 93 -17.34 17.24 -24.36
CA THR A 93 -16.22 16.85 -23.49
C THR A 93 -15.48 15.66 -24.09
N ARG A 94 -14.15 15.73 -24.13
CA ARG A 94 -13.30 14.56 -24.41
C ARG A 94 -12.49 14.24 -23.17
N THR A 95 -12.53 12.98 -22.76
CA THR A 95 -11.77 12.48 -21.62
C THR A 95 -10.75 11.47 -22.11
N ALA A 96 -9.48 11.67 -21.77
CA ALA A 96 -8.40 10.73 -22.01
C ALA A 96 -7.83 10.25 -20.68
N ARG A 97 -7.43 8.98 -20.61
CA ARG A 97 -6.70 8.45 -19.44
C ARG A 97 -5.21 8.39 -19.78
N THR A 98 -4.40 9.14 -19.03
CA THR A 98 -2.94 9.16 -19.14
C THR A 98 -2.33 8.39 -17.96
N LEU A 99 -1.15 7.78 -18.09
CA LEU A 99 -0.40 7.26 -16.96
C LEU A 99 0.73 8.27 -16.65
N ASP A 100 0.69 8.89 -15.49
CA ASP A 100 1.75 9.83 -15.07
C ASP A 100 2.89 9.12 -14.32
N ASN A 101 2.75 7.81 -14.08
CA ASN A 101 3.69 6.95 -13.37
C ASN A 101 4.08 7.48 -11.98
N ALA A 102 3.24 8.33 -11.37
CA ALA A 102 3.51 8.81 -10.02
C ALA A 102 3.43 7.65 -9.01
N GLN A 103 4.41 7.62 -8.10
CA GLN A 103 4.45 6.67 -7.01
C GLN A 103 3.34 7.01 -6.01
N LEU A 104 2.49 6.02 -5.73
CA LEU A 104 1.45 6.14 -4.71
C LEU A 104 2.00 5.69 -3.35
N VAL A 105 1.41 6.22 -2.28
CA VAL A 105 1.60 5.67 -0.94
C VAL A 105 0.79 4.38 -0.80
N PRO A 106 1.30 3.35 -0.11
CA PRO A 106 0.59 2.09 0.10
C PRO A 106 -0.46 2.18 1.23
N GLY A 107 -0.49 3.30 1.97
CA GLY A 107 -1.26 3.43 3.20
C GLY A 107 -0.54 2.77 4.38
N GLY A 108 -0.91 3.13 5.61
CA GLY A 108 -0.20 2.73 6.82
C GLY A 108 -1.12 2.39 8.01
N SER A 109 -0.61 1.73 9.04
CA SER A 109 0.79 1.33 9.21
C SER A 109 1.14 -0.05 8.67
N SER A 110 0.18 -0.81 8.11
CA SER A 110 0.46 -2.13 7.54
C SER A 110 0.75 -2.09 6.04
N GLY A 111 1.34 -1.01 5.54
CA GLY A 111 1.59 -0.79 4.11
C GLY A 111 2.43 -1.89 3.48
N GLY A 112 3.49 -2.36 4.15
CA GLY A 112 4.28 -3.49 3.63
C GLY A 112 3.52 -4.81 3.54
N SER A 113 2.50 -4.99 4.38
CA SER A 113 1.64 -6.19 4.32
C SER A 113 0.71 -6.12 3.12
N ALA A 114 0.05 -4.98 2.94
CA ALA A 114 -0.84 -4.73 1.82
C ALA A 114 -0.09 -4.73 0.47
N SER A 115 1.09 -4.11 0.40
CA SER A 115 1.96 -4.14 -0.79
C SER A 115 2.45 -5.54 -1.15
N ALA A 116 2.84 -6.37 -0.17
CA ALA A 116 3.31 -7.73 -0.46
C ALA A 116 2.19 -8.63 -1.02
N VAL A 117 0.98 -8.52 -0.47
CA VAL A 117 -0.18 -9.27 -0.96
C VAL A 117 -0.60 -8.78 -2.35
N SER A 118 -0.71 -7.46 -2.56
CA SER A 118 -1.10 -6.89 -3.86
C SER A 118 -0.07 -7.13 -4.97
N ALA A 119 1.21 -7.27 -4.63
CA ALA A 119 2.27 -7.63 -5.55
C ALA A 119 2.42 -9.15 -5.76
N PHE A 120 1.51 -9.97 -5.21
CA PHE A 120 1.55 -11.43 -5.29
C PHE A 120 2.84 -12.06 -4.76
N LEU A 121 3.50 -11.41 -3.79
CA LEU A 121 4.71 -11.92 -3.14
C LEU A 121 4.37 -12.93 -2.04
N CYS A 122 3.16 -12.85 -1.46
CA CYS A 122 2.64 -13.80 -0.48
C CYS A 122 1.14 -14.00 -0.66
N ALA A 123 0.63 -15.17 -0.25
CA ALA A 123 -0.80 -15.48 -0.32
C ALA A 123 -1.64 -14.71 0.72
N GLY A 124 -1.03 -14.30 1.83
CA GLY A 124 -1.63 -13.52 2.89
C GLY A 124 -0.58 -12.91 3.80
N ALA A 125 -0.95 -11.93 4.61
CA ALA A 125 -0.04 -11.26 5.53
C ALA A 125 -0.74 -10.90 6.85
N THR A 126 -0.05 -11.10 7.97
CA THR A 126 -0.52 -10.62 9.28
C THR A 126 -0.32 -9.11 9.40
N ALA A 127 -1.26 -8.43 10.05
CA ALA A 127 -1.28 -6.98 10.18
C ALA A 127 -1.99 -6.51 11.47
N THR A 128 -1.87 -5.23 11.83
CA THR A 128 -2.52 -4.65 13.03
C THR A 128 -3.32 -3.40 12.66
N ASP A 129 -4.48 -3.21 13.30
CA ASP A 129 -5.42 -2.10 13.04
C ASP A 129 -5.71 -1.36 14.36
N THR A 130 -5.01 -0.25 14.61
CA THR A 130 -5.30 0.62 15.77
C THR A 130 -6.37 1.66 15.44
N GLY A 131 -6.32 2.21 14.22
CA GLY A 131 -7.22 3.29 13.77
C GLY A 131 -7.51 3.25 12.27
N GLY A 132 -7.43 2.07 11.64
CA GLY A 132 -7.55 1.87 10.20
C GLY A 132 -6.35 1.18 9.56
N SER A 133 -5.34 0.77 10.34
CA SER A 133 -4.05 0.35 9.83
C SER A 133 -4.02 -1.00 9.11
N ILE A 134 -5.15 -1.70 8.99
CA ILE A 134 -5.34 -2.82 8.03
C ILE A 134 -6.19 -2.34 6.86
N ARG A 135 -7.36 -1.76 7.16
CA ARG A 135 -8.38 -1.41 6.16
C ARG A 135 -7.91 -0.33 5.18
N GLN A 136 -7.19 0.68 5.66
CA GLN A 136 -6.72 1.78 4.82
C GLN A 136 -5.62 1.35 3.85
N PRO A 137 -4.57 0.62 4.27
CA PRO A 137 -3.61 0.03 3.32
C PRO A 137 -4.26 -0.94 2.34
N ALA A 138 -5.22 -1.76 2.80
CA ALA A 138 -5.95 -2.68 1.94
C ALA A 138 -6.70 -1.94 0.82
N ALA A 139 -7.39 -0.85 1.17
CA ALA A 139 -8.08 0.01 0.20
C ALA A 139 -7.11 0.69 -0.79
N PHE A 140 -5.93 1.11 -0.33
CA PHE A 140 -4.94 1.80 -1.16
C PHE A 140 -4.21 0.87 -2.14
N THR A 141 -4.19 -0.42 -1.84
CA THR A 141 -3.49 -1.45 -2.63
C THR A 141 -4.45 -2.44 -3.31
N GLY A 142 -5.77 -2.23 -3.21
CA GLY A 142 -6.76 -3.09 -3.84
C GLY A 142 -6.75 -4.52 -3.31
N THR A 143 -6.51 -4.70 -2.01
CA THR A 143 -6.51 -6.01 -1.33
C THR A 143 -7.65 -6.10 -0.31
N VAL A 144 -7.90 -7.31 0.20
CA VAL A 144 -8.91 -7.62 1.22
C VAL A 144 -8.26 -8.09 2.51
#